data_AF-A0A819K2W6-F1
#
_entry.id   AF-A0A819K2W6-F1
#
_cell.length_a   1.000
_cell.length_b   1.000
_cell.length_c   1.000
_cell.angle_alpha   90.00
_cell.angle_beta   90.00
_cell.angle_gamma   90.00
#
_symmetry.space_group_name_H-M   'P 1'
#
loop_
_entity.id
_entity.type
_entity.pdbx_description
1 polymer ?
#
loop_
_entity_poly.entity_id
_entity_poly.type
_entity_poly.pdbx_seq_one_letter_code
_entity_poly.pdbx_strand_id
1 'polypeptide(L)'
;MASARNLGQHSDMDDNECTSNDYILCPHSQLQLCLKHLNYHQDLLRQDLYHLSDKYKSSFIEFDTYKTEQDKPLKNNLIKQLKKVLKQKQINIDDSSNV
;
A
#
# COMPACT_ATOMS: atom_id res chain seq x y z
N MET A 1 -57.50 15.10 -24.67
CA MET A 1 -56.61 13.92 -24.55
C MET A 1 -55.18 14.38 -24.78
N ALA A 2 -54.40 14.57 -23.72
CA ALA A 2 -53.00 14.96 -23.84
C ALA A 2 -52.14 13.68 -23.86
N SER A 3 -51.49 13.42 -25.00
CA SER A 3 -50.57 12.30 -25.19
C SER A 3 -49.18 12.71 -24.68
N ALA A 4 -48.77 12.17 -23.53
CA ALA A 4 -47.41 12.29 -23.04
C ALA A 4 -46.53 11.25 -23.74
N ARG A 5 -46.03 11.59 -24.93
CA ARG A 5 -44.94 10.88 -25.59
C ARG A 5 -43.87 11.88 -25.97
N ASN A 6 -42.81 11.92 -25.16
CA ASN A 6 -41.43 12.05 -25.65
C ASN A 6 -40.49 11.59 -24.53
N LEU A 7 -40.31 10.26 -24.49
CA LEU A 7 -39.13 9.63 -23.92
C LEU A 7 -38.02 9.79 -24.95
N GLY A 8 -37.03 10.62 -24.63
CA GLY A 8 -35.82 10.85 -25.43
C GLY A 8 -35.18 12.15 -24.95
N GLN A 9 -33.92 12.22 -24.56
CA GLN A 9 -32.76 11.42 -24.93
C GLN A 9 -31.79 11.44 -23.74
N HIS A 10 -31.30 10.28 -23.30
CA HIS A 10 -30.08 10.22 -22.49
C HIS A 10 -28.93 10.47 -23.45
N SER A 11 -28.43 11.70 -23.52
CA SER A 11 -27.13 11.96 -24.12
C SER A 11 -26.08 11.55 -23.10
N ASP A 12 -25.37 10.47 -23.41
CA ASP A 12 -24.09 10.13 -22.81
C ASP A 12 -23.19 11.36 -22.95
N MET A 13 -23.04 12.12 -21.86
CA MET A 13 -22.14 13.27 -21.82
C MET A 13 -20.76 12.75 -21.44
N ASP A 14 -19.97 12.52 -22.49
CA ASP A 14 -18.54 12.26 -22.49
C ASP A 14 -17.78 13.27 -21.60
N ASP A 15 -16.88 12.74 -20.76
CA ASP A 15 -15.58 13.29 -20.33
C ASP A 15 -15.39 14.82 -20.20
N ASN A 16 -16.41 15.57 -19.77
CA ASN A 16 -16.27 17.00 -19.54
C ASN A 16 -15.76 17.27 -18.11
N GLU A 17 -14.62 17.98 -18.03
CA GLU A 17 -14.12 18.60 -16.80
C GLU A 17 -15.23 19.42 -16.13
N CYS A 18 -15.40 19.23 -14.82
CA CYS A 18 -16.32 19.99 -13.99
C CYS A 18 -15.93 21.48 -14.05
N THR A 19 -16.72 22.28 -14.76
CA THR A 19 -16.55 23.74 -14.83
C THR A 19 -17.62 24.42 -13.99
N SER A 20 -17.32 25.65 -13.54
CA SER A 20 -18.11 26.51 -12.65
C SER A 20 -19.61 26.72 -12.99
N ASN A 21 -20.14 26.13 -14.06
CA ASN A 21 -21.55 26.24 -14.48
C ASN A 21 -22.45 25.11 -13.96
N ASP A 22 -21.89 24.08 -13.30
CA ASP A 22 -22.67 22.95 -12.75
C ASP A 22 -23.61 23.32 -11.59
N TYR A 23 -23.51 24.56 -11.07
CA TYR A 23 -24.42 25.08 -10.05
C TYR A 23 -25.83 25.44 -10.59
N ILE A 24 -26.03 25.42 -11.92
CA ILE A 24 -27.33 25.64 -12.59
C ILE A 24 -27.99 24.29 -12.97
N LEU A 25 -27.57 23.20 -12.35
CA LEU A 25 -28.19 21.89 -12.55
C LEU A 25 -29.45 21.75 -11.69
N CYS A 26 -30.48 21.10 -12.21
CA CYS A 26 -31.64 20.74 -11.38
C CYS A 26 -31.18 19.75 -10.28
N PRO A 27 -31.92 19.63 -9.15
CA PRO A 27 -31.47 18.82 -8.01
C PRO A 27 -31.09 17.37 -8.36
N HIS A 28 -31.74 16.77 -9.36
CA HIS A 28 -31.41 15.43 -9.83
C HIS A 28 -30.01 15.35 -10.46
N SER A 29 -29.67 16.29 -11.34
CA SER A 29 -28.37 16.35 -12.00
C SER A 29 -27.25 16.72 -11.03
N GLN A 30 -27.53 17.58 -10.03
CA GLN A 30 -26.58 17.87 -8.95
C GLN A 30 -26.23 16.60 -8.15
N LEU A 31 -27.24 15.79 -7.79
CA LEU A 31 -27.01 14.54 -7.08
C LEU A 31 -26.17 13.54 -7.90
N GLN A 32 -26.44 13.42 -9.20
CA GLN A 32 -25.65 12.56 -10.09
C GLN A 32 -24.18 13.01 -10.17
N LEU A 33 -23.94 14.32 -10.25
CA LEU A 33 -22.58 14.86 -10.24
C LEU A 33 -21.86 14.58 -8.91
N CYS A 34 -22.54 14.78 -7.77
CA CYS A 34 -22.00 14.43 -6.46
C CYS A 34 -21.62 12.95 -6.36
N LEU A 35 -22.48 12.04 -6.87
CA LEU A 35 -22.20 10.61 -6.90
C LEU A 35 -20.98 10.28 -7.78
N LYS A 36 -20.85 10.92 -8.95
CA LYS A 36 -19.67 10.78 -9.82
C LYS A 36 -18.39 11.19 -9.10
N HIS A 37 -18.40 12.34 -8.43
CA HIS A 37 -17.25 12.81 -7.64
C HIS A 37 -16.91 11.87 -6.48
N LEU A 38 -17.91 11.37 -5.75
CA LEU A 38 -17.68 10.41 -4.67
C LEU A 38 -17.02 9.13 -5.19
N ASN A 39 -17.51 8.57 -6.29
CA ASN A 39 -16.91 7.37 -6.90
C ASN A 39 -15.48 7.63 -7.37
N TYR A 40 -15.24 8.76 -8.03
CA TYR A 40 -13.90 9.16 -8.48
C TYR A 40 -12.92 9.27 -7.30
N HIS A 41 -13.31 9.94 -6.21
CA HIS A 41 -12.49 10.05 -5.02
C HIS A 41 -12.26 8.70 -4.32
N GLN A 42 -13.25 7.80 -4.32
CA GLN A 42 -13.07 6.45 -3.80
C GLN A 42 -12.03 5.67 -4.60
N ASP A 43 -12.01 5.82 -5.93
CA ASP A 43 -11.04 5.15 -6.79
C ASP A 43 -9.63 5.71 -6.59
N LEU A 44 -9.49 7.03 -6.45
CA LEU A 44 -8.20 7.66 -6.11
C LEU A 44 -7.66 7.15 -4.77
N LEU A 45 -8.49 7.16 -3.72
CA LEU A 45 -8.10 6.63 -2.41
C LEU A 45 -7.70 5.16 -2.47
N ARG A 46 -8.40 4.36 -3.30
CA ARG A 46 -8.06 2.95 -3.49
C ARG A 46 -6.68 2.80 -4.16
N GLN A 47 -6.38 3.60 -5.18
CA GLN A 47 -5.08 3.60 -5.84
C GLN A 47 -3.95 4.01 -4.89
N ASP A 48 -4.15 5.07 -4.11
CA ASP A 48 -3.17 5.54 -3.12
C ASP A 48 -2.87 4.46 -2.06
N LEU A 49 -3.91 3.77 -1.58
CA LEU A 49 -3.76 2.66 -0.64
C LEU A 49 -2.94 1.50 -1.22
N TYR A 50 -3.17 1.13 -2.48
CA TYR A 50 -2.38 0.09 -3.13
C TYR A 50 -0.91 0.49 -3.29
N HIS A 51 -0.65 1.72 -3.76
CA HIS A 51 0.71 2.24 -3.88
C HIS A 51 1.44 2.29 -2.54
N LEU A 52 0.77 2.73 -1.47
CA LEU A 52 1.35 2.76 -0.14
C LEU A 52 1.66 1.36 0.40
N SER A 53 0.74 0.40 0.19
CA SER A 53 0.94 -1.01 0.55
C SER A 53 2.17 -1.59 -0.13
N ASP A 54 2.34 -1.37 -1.44
CA ASP A 54 3.45 -1.94 -2.20
C ASP A 54 4.79 -1.31 -1.81
N LYS A 55 4.79 0.00 -1.54
CA LYS A 55 5.95 0.69 -0.98
C LYS A 55 6.33 0.13 0.38
N TYR A 56 5.35 -0.07 1.28
CA TYR A 56 5.59 -0.64 2.60
C TYR A 56 6.15 -2.06 2.52
N LYS A 57 5.58 -2.93 1.68
CA LYS A 57 6.09 -4.30 1.47
C LYS A 57 7.53 -4.29 0.97
N SER A 58 7.84 -3.45 0.01
CA SER A 58 9.19 -3.32 -0.55
C SER A 58 10.19 -2.88 0.53
N SER A 59 9.87 -1.83 1.29
CA SER A 59 10.71 -1.35 2.39
C SER A 59 10.87 -2.36 3.52
N PHE A 60 9.82 -3.14 3.81
CA PHE A 60 9.89 -4.20 4.82
C PHE A 60 10.88 -5.30 4.41
N ILE A 61 10.83 -5.74 3.15
CA ILE A 61 11.76 -6.74 2.61
C ILE A 61 13.21 -6.21 2.67
N GLU A 62 13.43 -4.97 2.27
CA GLU A 62 14.75 -4.33 2.32
C GLU A 62 15.30 -4.30 3.76
N PHE A 63 14.47 -3.90 4.71
CA PHE A 63 14.84 -3.88 6.14
C PHE A 63 15.16 -5.28 6.69
N ASP A 64 14.31 -6.27 6.40
CA ASP A 64 14.51 -7.64 6.88
C ASP A 64 15.78 -8.29 6.28
N THR A 65 16.06 -7.97 5.02
CA THR A 65 17.28 -8.37 4.33
C THR A 65 18.51 -7.75 5.01
N TYR A 66 18.50 -6.42 5.19
CA TYR A 66 19.59 -5.71 5.89
C TYR A 66 19.84 -6.27 7.29
N LYS A 67 18.77 -6.50 8.06
CA LYS A 67 18.85 -7.07 9.40
C LYS A 67 19.49 -8.45 9.38
N THR A 68 19.09 -9.31 8.44
CA THR A 68 19.66 -10.66 8.30
C THR A 68 21.13 -10.63 7.89
N GLU A 69 21.48 -9.75 6.95
CA GLU A 69 22.84 -9.58 6.46
C GLU A 69 23.79 -9.00 7.50
N GLN A 70 23.32 -8.16 8.42
CA GLN A 70 24.15 -7.58 9.49
C GLN A 70 24.21 -8.48 10.74
N ASP A 71 23.06 -9.00 11.20
CA ASP A 71 23.00 -9.75 12.47
C ASP A 71 23.76 -11.07 12.40
N LYS A 72 23.72 -11.75 11.25
CA LYS A 72 24.37 -13.06 11.07
C LYS A 72 25.91 -12.97 11.16
N PRO A 73 26.60 -12.08 10.43
CA PRO A 73 28.04 -11.92 10.56
C PRO A 73 28.44 -11.35 11.93
N LEU A 74 27.67 -10.43 12.52
CA LEU A 74 27.92 -9.92 13.88
C LEU A 74 27.91 -11.06 14.91
N LYS A 75 26.88 -11.90 14.91
CA LYS A 75 26.80 -13.08 15.79
C LYS A 75 27.96 -14.05 15.54
N ASN A 76 28.26 -14.34 14.28
CA ASN A 76 29.37 -15.25 13.94
C ASN A 76 30.74 -14.70 14.37
N ASN A 77 30.96 -13.39 14.22
CA ASN A 77 32.19 -12.75 14.65
C ASN A 77 32.33 -12.75 16.17
N LEU A 78 31.24 -12.47 16.89
CA LEU A 78 31.21 -12.55 18.35
C LEU A 78 31.52 -13.98 18.83
N ILE A 79 30.89 -14.99 18.24
CA ILE A 79 31.17 -16.41 18.53
C ILE A 79 32.64 -16.74 18.26
N LYS A 80 33.21 -16.28 17.14
CA LYS A 80 34.64 -16.49 16.83
C LYS A 80 35.56 -15.84 17.87
N GLN A 81 35.24 -14.62 18.32
CA GLN A 81 36.02 -13.93 19.35
C GLN A 81 35.92 -14.65 20.70
N LEU A 82 34.71 -15.07 21.10
CA LEU A 82 34.49 -15.84 22.32
C LEU A 82 35.24 -17.18 22.29
N LYS A 83 35.17 -17.93 21.19
CA LYS A 83 35.93 -19.19 21.01
C LYS A 83 37.44 -18.97 21.14
N LYS A 84 37.98 -17.85 20.63
CA LYS A 84 39.40 -17.49 20.82
C LYS A 84 39.76 -17.29 22.30
N VAL A 85 38.94 -16.53 23.05
CA VAL A 85 39.17 -16.27 24.48
C VAL A 85 39.07 -17.55 25.31
N LEU A 86 38.08 -18.40 25.03
CA LEU A 86 37.90 -19.68 25.73
C LEU A 86 39.08 -20.62 25.50
N LYS A 87 39.59 -20.69 24.26
CA LYS A 87 40.78 -21.47 23.92
C LYS A 87 42.03 -20.96 24.66
N GLN A 88 42.20 -19.63 24.78
CA GLN A 88 43.29 -19.04 25.56
C GLN A 88 43.22 -19.43 27.04
N LYS A 89 42.00 -19.56 27.58
CA LYS A 89 41.77 -19.99 28.97
C LYS A 89 41.77 -21.51 29.17
N GLN A 90 42.08 -22.29 28.14
CA GLN A 90 42.04 -23.77 28.16
C GLN A 90 40.67 -24.35 28.56
N ILE A 91 39.58 -23.60 28.31
CA ILE A 91 38.22 -24.07 28.54
C ILE A 91 37.73 -24.75 27.26
N ASN A 92 37.55 -26.08 27.32
CA ASN A 92 36.98 -26.85 26.22
C ASN A 92 35.46 -26.85 26.37
N ILE A 93 34.77 -26.21 25.43
CA ILE A 93 33.32 -26.34 25.29
C ILE A 93 33.13 -27.32 24.14
N ASP A 94 32.92 -28.60 24.47
CA ASP A 94 32.41 -29.55 23.49
C ASP A 94 31.00 -29.08 23.12
N ASP A 95 30.70 -29.04 21.82
CA ASP A 95 29.35 -28.77 21.31
C ASP A 95 28.45 -29.94 21.73
N SER A 96 28.00 -29.96 22.99
CA SER A 96 26.97 -30.88 23.46
C SER A 96 25.61 -30.36 23.00
N SER A 97 25.38 -30.40 21.69
CA SER A 97 24.03 -30.35 21.13
C SER A 97 23.66 -31.76 20.66
N ASN A 98 23.47 -32.66 21.63
CA ASN A 98 22.62 -33.84 21.44
C ASN A 98 21.45 -33.68 22.41
N VAL A 99 20.35 -33.12 21.90
CA VAL A 99 18.91 -33.46 22.07
C VAL A 99 18.11 -32.29 21.53
#